data_AF-A0A3P7L475-F1
#
_entry.id   AF-A0A3P7L475-F1
#
_cell.length_a   1.000
_cell.length_b   1.000
_cell.length_c   1.000
_cell.angle_alpha   90.00
_cell.angle_beta   90.00
_cell.angle_gamma   90.00
#
_symmetry.space_group_name_H-M   'P 1'
#
loop_
_entity.id
_entity.type
_entity.pdbx_description
1 polymer ?
#
loop_
_entity_poly.entity_id
_entity_poly.type
_entity_poly.pdbx_seq_one_letter_code
_entity_poly.pdbx_strand_id
1 'polypeptide(L)'
;MEVKDEDGNVIEGKYEGFCVDLVDKLAELIKFKYKLKVVSDGQFGAYINGSWNGMIGELEADIVVAPLTITSSRERVVDFSTPFMELGLSVMYQKIERPTPDVLSFMEPLSTEIWMCISFAYLGVSVVLFLVSRLSPSEW
;
A
#
# COMPACT_ATOMS: atom_id res chain seq x y z
N MET A 1 -17.20 -8.10 -7.67
CA MET A 1 -16.84 -9.31 -6.92
C MET A 1 -18.03 -10.25 -6.97
N GLU A 2 -17.82 -11.56 -7.03
CA GLU A 2 -18.95 -12.50 -6.93
C GLU A 2 -19.47 -12.51 -5.50
N VAL A 3 -20.79 -12.47 -5.33
CA VAL A 3 -21.41 -12.49 -4.01
C VAL A 3 -21.22 -13.87 -3.41
N LYS A 4 -20.82 -13.91 -2.13
CA LYS A 4 -20.71 -15.15 -1.36
C LYS A 4 -21.89 -15.28 -0.41
N ASP A 5 -22.37 -16.51 -0.25
CA ASP A 5 -23.41 -16.85 0.73
C ASP A 5 -22.85 -16.87 2.16
N GLU A 6 -23.72 -17.03 3.17
CA GLU A 6 -23.33 -17.11 4.59
C GLU A 6 -22.31 -18.24 4.87
N ASP A 7 -22.32 -19.30 4.05
CA ASP A 7 -21.38 -20.43 4.09
C ASP A 7 -20.08 -20.19 3.30
N GLY A 8 -19.90 -19.01 2.69
CA GLY A 8 -18.72 -18.64 1.91
C GLY A 8 -18.69 -19.18 0.47
N ASN A 9 -19.76 -19.87 0.03
CA ASN A 9 -19.92 -20.37 -1.34
C ASN A 9 -20.26 -19.23 -2.30
N VAL A 10 -19.67 -19.24 -3.50
CA VAL A 10 -19.96 -18.25 -4.53
C VAL A 10 -21.36 -18.47 -5.11
N ILE A 11 -22.19 -17.42 -5.10
CA ILE A 11 -23.51 -17.45 -5.73
C ILE A 11 -23.34 -17.11 -7.20
N GLU A 12 -23.38 -18.14 -8.06
CA GLU A 12 -23.24 -17.97 -9.50
C GLU A 12 -24.22 -16.92 -10.05
N GLY A 13 -23.69 -15.95 -10.78
CA GLY A 13 -24.48 -14.92 -11.47
C GLY A 13 -24.87 -13.71 -10.62
N LYS A 14 -24.50 -13.65 -9.33
CA LYS A 14 -24.61 -12.42 -8.52
C LYS A 14 -23.26 -11.76 -8.36
N TYR A 15 -23.19 -10.49 -8.73
CA TYR A 15 -22.01 -9.65 -8.56
C TYR A 15 -22.33 -8.45 -7.68
N GLU A 16 -21.35 -8.01 -6.91
CA GLU A 16 -21.43 -6.81 -6.08
C GLU A 16 -20.19 -5.92 -6.26
N GLY A 17 -20.35 -4.64 -5.94
CA GLY A 17 -19.27 -3.66 -5.92
C GLY A 17 -19.60 -2.40 -6.74
N PHE A 18 -18.68 -1.45 -6.70
CA PHE A 18 -18.90 -0.10 -7.24
C PHE A 18 -19.41 -0.07 -8.69
N CYS A 19 -18.81 -0.88 -9.59
CA CYS A 19 -19.23 -0.92 -11.00
C CYS A 19 -20.62 -1.53 -11.20
N VAL A 20 -21.05 -2.45 -10.31
CA VAL A 20 -22.39 -3.04 -10.35
C VAL A 20 -23.43 -2.01 -9.95
N ASP A 21 -23.19 -1.33 -8.82
CA ASP A 21 -24.08 -0.26 -8.35
C ASP A 21 -24.20 0.88 -9.38
N LEU A 22 -23.10 1.19 -10.07
CA LEU A 22 -23.07 2.19 -11.14
C LEU A 22 -23.97 1.78 -12.32
N VAL A 23 -23.83 0.54 -12.83
CA VAL A 23 -24.66 0.10 -13.96
C VAL A 23 -26.13 -0.07 -13.57
N ASP A 24 -26.42 -0.47 -12.33
CA ASP A 24 -27.79 -0.51 -11.80
C ASP A 24 -28.44 0.86 -11.80
N LYS A 25 -27.71 1.89 -11.35
CA LYS A 25 -28.21 3.27 -11.38
C LYS A 25 -28.37 3.79 -12.80
N LEU A 26 -27.46 3.45 -13.71
CA LEU A 26 -27.59 3.80 -15.13
C LEU A 26 -28.81 3.10 -15.76
N ALA A 27 -29.03 1.82 -15.46
CA ALA A 27 -30.17 1.05 -15.94
C ALA A 27 -31.50 1.62 -15.42
N GLU A 28 -31.54 2.07 -14.16
CA GLU A 28 -32.71 2.74 -13.58
C GLU A 28 -33.03 4.08 -14.26
N LEU A 29 -32.01 4.86 -14.62
CA LEU A 29 -32.16 6.18 -15.25
C LEU A 29 -32.53 6.08 -16.74
N ILE A 30 -31.82 5.23 -17.48
CA ILE A 30 -31.94 5.10 -18.95
C ILE A 30 -33.00 4.06 -19.35
N LYS A 31 -33.43 3.21 -18.40
CA LYS A 31 -34.43 2.14 -18.58
C LYS A 31 -34.02 1.03 -19.55
N PHE A 32 -32.77 0.57 -19.47
CA PHE A 32 -32.31 -0.62 -20.20
C PHE A 32 -32.25 -1.87 -19.31
N LYS A 33 -32.30 -3.05 -19.95
CA LYS A 33 -32.04 -4.33 -19.31
C LYS A 33 -30.63 -4.78 -19.67
N TYR A 34 -29.94 -5.40 -18.74
CA TYR A 34 -28.59 -5.89 -18.96
C TYR A 34 -28.39 -7.25 -18.30
N LYS A 35 -27.36 -7.96 -18.75
CA LYS A 35 -26.89 -9.20 -18.12
C LYS A 35 -25.38 -9.07 -17.95
N LEU A 36 -24.89 -9.25 -16.73
CA LEU A 36 -23.46 -9.22 -16.46
C LEU A 36 -22.80 -10.51 -16.96
N LYS A 37 -21.69 -10.33 -17.68
CA LYS A 37 -20.79 -11.39 -18.11
C LYS A 37 -19.38 -10.97 -17.72
N VAL A 38 -18.63 -11.90 -17.14
CA VAL A 38 -17.20 -11.70 -16.86
C VAL A 38 -16.41 -12.06 -18.11
N VAL A 39 -15.38 -11.27 -18.40
CA VAL A 39 -14.46 -11.52 -19.52
C VAL A 39 -13.84 -12.91 -19.41
N SER A 40 -13.81 -13.62 -20.53
CA SER A 40 -13.42 -15.05 -20.56
C SER A 40 -11.96 -15.31 -20.17
N ASP A 41 -11.06 -14.36 -20.46
CA ASP A 41 -9.62 -14.48 -20.22
C ASP A 41 -9.14 -13.73 -18.96
N GLY A 42 -10.04 -13.01 -18.27
CA GLY A 42 -9.71 -12.20 -17.09
C GLY A 42 -8.85 -10.96 -17.38
N GLN A 43 -8.63 -10.57 -18.65
CA GLN A 43 -7.72 -9.48 -19.01
C GLN A 43 -8.46 -8.19 -19.40
N PHE A 44 -7.82 -7.05 -19.13
CA PHE A 44 -8.33 -5.74 -19.56
C PHE A 44 -8.33 -5.54 -21.07
N GLY A 45 -7.39 -6.20 -21.75
CA GLY A 45 -7.17 -6.06 -23.18
C GLY A 45 -5.86 -5.36 -23.50
N ALA A 46 -5.06 -6.09 -24.27
CA ALA A 46 -3.77 -5.72 -24.80
C ALA A 46 -3.72 -6.15 -26.28
N TYR A 47 -2.92 -5.43 -27.06
CA TYR A 47 -2.69 -5.78 -28.45
C TYR A 47 -1.59 -6.84 -28.52
N ILE A 48 -1.96 -8.07 -28.84
CA ILE A 48 -1.07 -9.23 -28.86
C ILE A 48 -1.22 -9.94 -30.22
N ASN A 49 -0.11 -10.19 -30.90
CA ASN A 49 -0.07 -10.97 -32.15
C ASN A 49 -1.06 -10.51 -33.23
N GLY A 50 -1.27 -9.19 -33.36
CA GLY A 50 -2.13 -8.62 -34.39
C GLY A 50 -3.60 -8.47 -34.01
N SER A 51 -4.02 -8.97 -32.84
CA SER A 51 -5.40 -8.86 -32.34
C SER A 51 -5.44 -8.27 -30.93
N TRP A 52 -6.57 -7.65 -30.59
CA TRP A 52 -6.89 -7.30 -29.22
C TRP A 52 -7.43 -8.52 -28.48
N ASN A 53 -7.03 -8.69 -27.22
CA ASN A 53 -7.63 -9.66 -26.29
C ASN A 53 -8.41 -8.95 -25.17
N GLY A 54 -8.82 -9.68 -24.14
CA GLY A 54 -9.49 -9.13 -22.97
C GLY A 54 -10.78 -8.40 -23.28
N MET A 55 -11.16 -7.50 -22.38
CA MET A 55 -12.37 -6.70 -22.51
C MET A 55 -12.41 -5.82 -23.78
N ILE A 56 -11.25 -5.43 -24.33
CA ILE A 56 -11.19 -4.67 -25.60
C ILE A 56 -11.46 -5.57 -26.82
N GLY A 57 -11.02 -6.83 -26.77
CA GLY A 57 -11.19 -7.78 -27.88
C GLY A 57 -12.48 -8.60 -27.83
N GLU A 58 -13.28 -8.46 -26.76
CA GLU A 58 -14.49 -9.25 -26.56
C GLU A 58 -15.67 -8.69 -27.35
N LEU A 59 -15.97 -9.31 -28.50
CA LEU A 59 -17.03 -8.88 -29.44
C LEU A 59 -18.45 -9.26 -29.01
N GLU A 60 -18.61 -10.04 -27.94
CA GLU A 60 -19.92 -10.49 -27.45
C GLU A 60 -20.56 -9.51 -26.45
N ALA A 61 -19.86 -8.45 -26.05
CA ALA A 61 -20.34 -7.47 -25.09
C ALA A 61 -20.73 -6.15 -25.79
N ASP A 62 -21.92 -5.63 -25.47
CA ASP A 62 -22.39 -4.34 -25.99
C ASP A 62 -21.76 -3.15 -25.25
N ILE A 63 -21.53 -3.29 -23.94
CA ILE A 63 -20.98 -2.26 -23.05
C ILE A 63 -20.03 -2.91 -22.06
N VAL A 64 -18.88 -2.28 -21.84
CA VAL A 64 -17.92 -2.66 -20.81
C VAL A 64 -17.97 -1.64 -19.67
N VAL A 65 -18.28 -2.11 -18.46
CA VAL A 65 -18.24 -1.31 -17.23
C VAL A 65 -17.15 -1.86 -16.31
N ALA A 66 -16.00 -1.21 -16.32
CA ALA A 66 -14.82 -1.64 -15.59
C ALA A 66 -13.91 -0.45 -15.23
N PRO A 67 -12.99 -0.60 -14.26
CA PRO A 67 -11.92 0.37 -14.02
C PRO A 67 -10.86 0.29 -15.14
N LEU A 68 -11.26 0.70 -16.35
CA LEU A 68 -10.45 0.62 -17.57
C LEU A 68 -9.81 1.98 -17.86
N THR A 69 -8.48 2.03 -17.88
CA THR A 69 -7.75 3.25 -18.23
C THR A 69 -7.89 3.58 -19.70
N ILE A 70 -8.31 4.82 -19.99
CA ILE A 70 -8.37 5.39 -21.34
C ILE A 70 -6.94 5.63 -21.82
N THR A 71 -6.57 4.99 -22.92
CA THR A 71 -5.26 5.16 -23.57
C THR A 71 -5.46 5.36 -25.07
N SER A 72 -4.55 6.10 -25.72
CA SER A 72 -4.67 6.39 -27.17
C SER A 72 -4.75 5.13 -28.03
N SER A 73 -4.06 4.04 -27.66
CA SER A 73 -4.13 2.78 -28.41
C SER A 73 -5.50 2.11 -28.32
N ARG A 74 -6.17 2.19 -27.17
CA ARG A 74 -7.51 1.62 -26.96
C ARG A 74 -8.59 2.49 -27.60
N GLU A 75 -8.46 3.81 -27.48
CA GLU A 75 -9.40 4.79 -28.07
C GLU A 75 -9.47 4.71 -29.61
N ARG A 76 -8.46 4.13 -30.27
CA ARG A 76 -8.49 3.90 -31.73
C ARG A 76 -9.41 2.76 -32.16
N VAL A 77 -9.79 1.86 -31.24
CA VAL A 77 -10.57 0.66 -31.56
C VAL A 77 -11.90 0.60 -30.83
N VAL A 78 -12.06 1.34 -29.73
CA VAL A 78 -13.30 1.45 -28.97
C VAL A 78 -13.53 2.91 -28.55
N ASP A 79 -14.80 3.29 -28.45
CA ASP A 79 -15.19 4.59 -27.94
C ASP A 79 -15.30 4.57 -26.40
N PHE A 80 -14.87 5.65 -25.75
CA PHE A 80 -14.97 5.83 -24.31
C PHE A 80 -15.96 6.95 -23.96
N SER A 81 -16.65 6.81 -22.83
CA SER A 81 -17.38 7.92 -22.21
C SER A 81 -16.43 8.91 -21.53
N THR A 82 -16.98 9.99 -20.96
CA THR A 82 -16.22 10.80 -20.01
C THR A 82 -15.82 9.94 -18.81
N PRO A 83 -14.57 10.08 -18.30
CA PRO A 83 -14.13 9.32 -17.15
C PRO A 83 -14.99 9.65 -15.93
N PHE A 84 -15.46 8.62 -15.21
CA PHE A 84 -16.27 8.79 -13.99
C PHE A 84 -15.40 8.91 -12.72
N MET A 85 -14.12 8.61 -12.82
CA MET A 85 -13.15 8.66 -11.72
C MET A 85 -11.76 8.99 -12.27
N GLU A 86 -11.08 9.91 -11.60
CA GLU A 86 -9.68 10.22 -11.87
C GLU A 86 -8.80 9.42 -10.91
N LEU A 87 -7.84 8.68 -11.46
CA LEU A 87 -6.86 7.91 -10.70
C LEU A 87 -5.46 8.37 -11.09
N GLY A 88 -4.63 8.67 -10.10
CA GLY A 88 -3.22 9.00 -10.29
C GLY A 88 -2.30 7.80 -10.01
N LEU A 89 -1.06 7.87 -10.53
CA LEU A 89 -0.01 6.93 -10.15
C LEU A 89 0.32 7.11 -8.67
N SER A 90 0.20 6.04 -7.89
CA SER A 90 0.57 6.00 -6.48
C SER A 90 1.55 4.87 -6.23
N VAL A 91 2.60 5.14 -5.45
CA VAL A 91 3.58 4.13 -5.06
C VAL A 91 3.19 3.58 -3.70
N MET A 92 2.81 2.31 -3.66
CA MET A 92 2.60 1.59 -2.42
C MET A 92 3.93 1.02 -1.94
N TYR A 93 4.28 1.31 -0.68
CA TYR A 93 5.45 0.72 -0.01
C TYR A 93 5.05 0.19 1.37
N GLN A 94 5.79 -0.80 1.86
CA GLN A 94 5.54 -1.36 3.19
C GLN A 94 5.82 -0.30 4.26
N LYS A 95 4.88 -0.15 5.20
CA LYS A 95 5.09 0.71 6.36
C LYS A 95 6.32 0.24 7.12
N ILE A 96 7.33 1.10 7.23
CA ILE A 96 8.51 0.83 8.05
C ILE A 96 8.07 0.96 9.51
N GLU A 97 8.14 -0.15 10.25
CA GLU A 97 7.99 -0.13 11.70
C GLU A 97 9.17 0.66 12.27
N ARG A 98 8.89 1.87 12.76
CA ARG A 98 9.91 2.63 13.49
C ARG A 98 10.11 1.92 14.83
N PRO A 99 11.35 1.59 15.22
CA PRO A 99 11.59 1.06 16.56
C PRO A 99 11.05 2.07 17.57
N THR A 100 10.30 1.59 18.56
CA THR A 100 9.89 2.41 19.69
C THR A 100 11.14 2.90 20.42
N PRO A 101 11.22 4.19 20.81
CA PRO A 101 12.40 4.69 21.52
C PRO A 101 12.58 3.88 22.81
N ASP A 102 13.78 3.36 23.02
CA ASP A 102 14.13 2.66 24.24
C ASP A 102 14.30 3.68 25.38
N VAL A 103 14.11 3.25 26.62
CA VAL A 103 14.25 4.13 27.80
C VAL A 103 15.66 4.68 27.96
N LEU A 104 16.66 4.03 27.34
CA LEU A 104 18.05 4.45 27.27
C LEU A 104 18.46 5.05 25.92
N SER A 105 17.52 5.45 25.05
CA SER A 105 17.88 6.13 23.79
C SER A 105 18.65 7.44 23.97
N PHE A 106 18.67 8.00 25.19
CA PHE A 106 19.57 9.10 25.54
C PHE A 106 21.06 8.71 25.62
N MET A 107 21.38 7.43 25.87
CA MET A 107 22.75 6.92 25.92
C MET A 107 23.28 6.44 24.56
N GLU A 108 22.39 6.18 23.58
CA GLU A 108 22.73 5.82 22.19
C GLU A 108 23.72 6.75 21.45
N PRO A 109 23.73 8.09 21.63
CA PRO A 109 24.67 8.95 20.93
C PRO A 109 26.14 8.75 21.34
N LEU A 110 26.40 8.05 22.45
CA LEU A 110 27.75 7.81 22.96
C LEU A 110 28.08 6.31 22.98
N SER A 111 29.21 5.93 22.37
CA SER A 111 29.68 4.54 22.36
C SER A 111 29.88 4.00 23.79
N THR A 112 29.59 2.70 23.99
CA THR A 112 29.81 1.99 25.25
C THR A 112 31.25 2.09 25.74
N GLU A 113 32.21 2.19 24.82
CA GLU A 113 33.63 2.40 25.12
C GLU A 113 33.88 3.72 25.88
N ILE A 114 33.21 4.79 25.48
CA ILE A 114 33.39 6.10 26.12
C ILE A 114 32.72 6.10 27.50
N TRP A 115 31.58 5.43 27.65
CA TRP A 115 30.95 5.22 28.97
C TRP A 115 31.85 4.45 29.94
N MET A 116 32.54 3.41 29.46
CA MET A 116 33.55 2.70 30.26
C MET A 116 34.72 3.63 30.61
N CYS A 117 35.22 4.40 29.64
CA CYS A 117 36.30 5.36 29.87
C CYS A 117 35.94 6.42 30.93
N ILE A 118 34.74 7.00 30.85
CA ILE A 118 34.22 7.94 31.86
C ILE A 118 34.17 7.28 33.25
N SER A 119 33.69 6.04 33.33
CA SER A 119 33.62 5.29 34.59
C SER A 119 35.01 5.03 35.20
N PHE A 120 35.98 4.60 34.37
CA PHE A 120 37.36 4.38 34.83
C PHE A 120 38.07 5.68 35.22
N ALA A 121 37.89 6.75 34.44
CA ALA A 121 38.45 8.06 34.75
C ALA A 121 37.89 8.60 36.08
N TYR A 122 36.58 8.46 36.31
CA TYR A 122 35.93 8.84 37.57
C TYR A 122 36.52 8.10 38.78
N LEU A 123 36.67 6.78 38.67
CA LEU A 123 37.31 5.97 39.72
C LEU A 123 38.77 6.36 39.93
N GLY A 124 39.52 6.59 38.87
CA GLY A 124 40.93 7.01 38.94
C GLY A 124 41.10 8.35 39.67
N VAL A 125 40.31 9.36 39.30
CA VAL A 125 40.32 10.68 39.98
C VAL A 125 39.92 10.53 41.45
N SER A 126 38.90 9.72 41.76
CA SER A 126 38.49 9.45 43.14
C SER A 126 39.62 8.83 43.98
N VAL A 127 40.35 7.85 43.44
CA VAL A 127 41.49 7.22 44.12
C VAL A 127 42.65 8.20 44.33
N VAL A 128 42.98 9.01 43.31
CA VAL A 128 44.04 10.02 43.42
C VAL A 128 43.70 11.04 44.51
N LEU A 129 42.47 11.56 44.53
CA LEU A 129 42.02 12.48 45.58
C LEU A 129 42.03 11.82 46.97
N PHE A 130 41.63 10.56 47.09
CA PHE A 130 41.69 9.81 48.34
C PHE A 130 43.14 9.64 48.84
N LEU A 131 44.08 9.32 47.95
CA LEU A 131 45.49 9.20 48.33
C LEU A 131 46.10 10.56 48.72
N VAL A 132 45.82 11.62 47.96
CA VAL A 132 46.28 12.98 48.28
C VAL A 132 45.75 13.43 49.65
N SER A 133 44.46 13.25 49.91
CA SER A 133 43.87 13.58 51.23
C SER A 133 44.43 12.75 52.38
N ARG A 134 44.88 11.51 52.12
CA ARG A 134 45.53 10.67 53.14
C ARG A 134 47.01 10.98 53.37
N LEU A 135 47.73 11.38 52.33
CA LEU A 135 49.18 11.64 52.35
C LEU A 135 49.53 13.10 52.63
N SER A 136 48.59 14.02 52.43
CA SER A 136 48.67 15.40 52.90
C SER A 136 47.61 15.64 53.98
N PRO A 137 47.85 15.23 55.25
CA PRO A 137 47.01 15.63 56.37
C PRO A 137 47.23 17.10 56.78
N SER A 138 47.94 17.91 55.98
CA SER A 138 48.45 19.23 56.40
C SER A 138 47.67 20.44 55.88
N GLU A 139 46.45 20.27 55.37
CA GLU A 139 45.56 21.40 55.04
C GLU A 139 44.15 21.27 55.67
N TRP A 140 44.07 20.74 56.89
CA TRP A 140 43.02 21.06 57.86
C TRP A 140 43.62 21.77 59.07
#